data_AF-A5A7P4-F1
#
_entry.id   AF-A5A7P4-F1
#
_cell.length_a   1.000
_cell.length_b   1.000
_cell.length_c   1.000
_cell.angle_alpha   90.00
_cell.angle_beta   90.00
_cell.angle_gamma   90.00
#
_symmetry.space_group_name_H-M   'P 1'
#
loop_
_entity.id
_entity.type
_entity.pdbx_description
1 polymer ?
#
loop_
_entity_poly.entity_id
_entity_poly.type
_entity_poly.pdbx_seq_one_letter_code
_entity_poly.pdbx_strand_id
1 'polypeptide(L)' 'MLPLILITICLISTGQAYDYCDVIHKSILFFEAQRSGELPNDNRIDYRDDSALGDKGNNNEDLTGGWYD' A
#
# COMPACT_ATOMS: atom_id res chain seq x y z
N MET A 1 8.08 47.32 10.90
CA MET A 1 8.79 46.23 10.17
C MET A 1 8.43 44.86 10.73
N LEU A 2 8.50 44.63 12.05
CA LEU A 2 8.11 43.36 12.69
C LEU A 2 6.64 42.89 12.47
N PRO A 3 5.59 43.75 12.54
CA PRO A 3 4.22 43.28 12.33
C PRO A 3 3.92 42.95 10.86
N LEU A 4 4.63 43.58 9.93
CA LEU A 4 4.52 43.31 8.50
C LEU A 4 5.10 41.92 8.17
N ILE A 5 6.26 41.58 8.76
CA ILE A 5 6.90 40.26 8.62
C ILE A 5 5.98 39.16 9.14
N LEU A 6 5.34 39.35 10.31
CA LEU A 6 4.44 38.37 10.92
C LEU A 6 3.20 38.08 10.04
N ILE A 7 2.65 39.11 9.38
CA ILE A 7 1.52 38.98 8.44
C ILE A 7 1.93 38.20 7.18
N THR A 8 3.11 38.47 6.62
CA THR A 8 3.64 37.68 5.48
C THR A 8 3.86 36.22 5.83
N ILE A 9 4.36 35.88 7.02
CA ILE A 9 4.59 34.50 7.44
C ILE A 9 3.26 33.73 7.56
N CYS A 10 2.19 34.38 8.05
CA CYS A 10 0.86 33.76 8.17
C CYS A 10 0.24 33.44 6.80
N LEU A 11 0.48 34.28 5.79
CA LEU A 11 -0.03 34.10 4.43
C LEU A 11 0.70 33.01 3.63
N ILE A 12 1.87 32.53 4.11
CA ILE A 12 2.68 31.48 3.46
C ILE A 12 2.39 30.10 4.08
N SER A 13 1.35 29.95 4.91
CA SER A 13 0.89 28.63 5.35
C SER A 13 0.23 27.88 4.18
N THR A 14 1.05 27.35 3.28
CA THR A 14 0.63 26.43 2.23
C THR A 14 0.45 25.07 2.88
N GLY A 15 -0.74 24.80 3.43
CA GLY A 15 -1.14 23.44 3.71
C GLY A 15 -1.09 22.66 2.40
N GLN A 16 -0.03 21.90 2.18
CA GLN A 16 0.10 21.06 1.00
C GLN A 16 -0.98 19.99 1.09
N ALA A 17 -1.98 20.08 0.21
CA ALA A 17 -3.00 19.04 0.11
C ALA A 17 -2.31 17.71 -0.23
N TYR A 18 -2.67 16.65 0.48
CA TYR A 18 -2.18 15.32 0.14
C TYR A 18 -2.76 14.88 -1.21
N ASP A 19 -1.93 14.23 -2.02
CA ASP A 19 -2.43 13.52 -3.18
C ASP A 19 -3.10 12.22 -2.71
N TYR A 20 -4.40 12.30 -2.44
CA TYR A 20 -5.17 11.15 -1.98
C TYR A 20 -5.27 10.04 -3.03
N CYS A 21 -5.12 10.35 -4.33
CA CYS A 21 -5.07 9.33 -5.37
C CYS A 21 -3.82 8.46 -5.22
N ASP A 22 -2.66 9.09 -5.01
CA ASP A 22 -1.40 8.37 -4.75
C ASP A 22 -1.45 7.57 -3.43
N VAL A 23 -2.00 8.16 -2.36
CA VAL A 23 -2.13 7.49 -1.06
C VAL A 23 -3.00 6.23 -1.16
N ILE A 24 -4.18 6.34 -1.79
CA ILE A 24 -5.08 5.19 -1.96
C ILE A 24 -4.45 4.14 -2.88
N HIS A 25 -3.81 4.58 -3.97
CA HIS A 25 -3.12 3.67 -4.88
C HIS A 25 -2.05 2.82 -4.16
N LYS A 26 -1.20 3.45 -3.34
CA LYS A 26 -0.18 2.76 -2.54
C LYS A 26 -0.78 1.86 -1.46
N SER A 27 -1.88 2.28 -0.84
CA SER A 27 -2.62 1.45 0.11
C SER A 27 -3.12 0.14 -0.54
N ILE A 28 -3.57 0.20 -1.79
CA ILE A 28 -3.95 -1.00 -2.54
C ILE A 28 -2.71 -1.86 -2.86
N LEU A 29 -1.61 -1.26 -3.33
CA LEU A 29 -0.36 -1.99 -3.59
C LEU A 29 0.19 -2.70 -2.36
N PHE A 30 0.00 -2.12 -1.16
CA PHE A 30 0.36 -2.77 0.10
C PHE A 30 -0.34 -4.13 0.25
N PHE A 31 -1.65 -4.22 0.03
CA PHE A 31 -2.36 -5.50 0.10
C PHE A 31 -1.95 -6.46 -1.01
N GLU A 32 -1.61 -5.98 -2.21
CA GLU A 32 -1.06 -6.86 -3.26
C GLU A 32 0.29 -7.45 -2.85
N ALA A 33 1.13 -6.65 -2.20
CA ALA A 33 2.41 -7.10 -1.66
C ALA A 33 2.28 -8.11 -0.51
N GLN A 34 1.08 -8.32 0.05
CA GLN A 34 0.79 -9.31 1.09
C GLN A 34 0.16 -10.60 0.57
N ARG A 35 -0.14 -10.73 -0.74
CA ARG A 35 -0.76 -11.94 -1.30
C ARG A 35 0.07 -13.18 -0.98
N SER A 36 -0.58 -14.28 -0.61
CA SER A 36 0.01 -15.62 -0.50
C SER A 36 -0.51 -16.50 -1.65
N GLY A 37 0.08 -17.67 -1.87
CA GLY A 37 -0.28 -18.58 -2.96
C GLY A 37 0.41 -18.24 -4.28
N GLU A 38 -0.16 -18.80 -5.35
CA GLU A 38 0.21 -18.48 -6.74
C GLU A 38 -0.22 -17.04 -7.05
N LEU A 39 0.71 -16.23 -7.56
CA LEU A 39 0.45 -14.84 -7.91
C LEU A 39 -0.14 -14.75 -9.32
N PRO A 40 -1.03 -13.78 -9.58
CA PRO A 40 -1.59 -13.61 -10.90
C PRO A 40 -0.52 -13.13 -11.89
N ASN A 41 -0.66 -13.49 -13.17
CA ASN A 41 0.27 -13.14 -14.24
C ASN A 41 0.48 -11.61 -14.43
N ASP A 42 -0.46 -10.79 -13.95
CA ASP A 42 -0.41 -9.34 -13.97
C ASP A 42 0.01 -8.73 -12.61
N ASN A 43 0.70 -9.50 -11.76
CA ASN A 43 1.23 -9.02 -10.49
C ASN A 43 2.09 -7.76 -10.68
N ARG A 44 1.76 -6.71 -9.94
CA ARG A 44 2.41 -5.39 -10.02
C ARG A 44 3.62 -5.27 -9.09
N ILE A 45 3.82 -6.21 -8.17
CA ILE A 45 4.86 -6.18 -7.15
C ILE A 45 6.03 -7.06 -7.59
N ASP A 46 7.04 -6.43 -8.19
CA ASP A 46 8.17 -7.10 -8.86
C ASP A 46 9.08 -7.94 -7.97
N TYR A 47 9.15 -7.62 -6.68
CA TYR A 47 9.93 -8.37 -5.69
C TYR A 47 9.15 -9.52 -5.01
N ARG A 48 7.89 -9.74 -5.38
CA ARG A 48 7.07 -10.86 -4.89
C ARG A 48 6.97 -11.95 -5.96
N ASP A 49 6.94 -13.20 -5.50
CA ASP A 49 6.77 -14.40 -6.31
C ASP A 49 5.85 -15.38 -5.57
N ASP A 50 5.50 -16.48 -6.22
CA ASP A 50 4.67 -17.56 -5.67
C ASP A 50 5.18 -18.03 -4.31
N SER A 51 4.27 -18.13 -3.35
CA SER A 51 4.61 -18.50 -1.97
C SER A 51 3.54 -19.39 -1.35
N ALA A 52 3.93 -20.16 -0.33
CA ALA A 52 3.01 -21.00 0.45
C ALA A 52 2.11 -21.96 -0.38
N LEU A 53 2.59 -22.43 -1.54
CA LEU A 53 1.86 -23.35 -2.43
C LEU A 53 1.54 -24.71 -1.80
N GLY A 54 2.10 -25.00 -0.63
CA GLY A 54 1.85 -26.20 0.15
C GLY A 54 0.77 -26.07 1.20
N ASP A 55 0.12 -24.91 1.33
CA ASP A 55 -0.87 -24.65 2.37
C ASP A 55 -2.08 -25.55 2.19
N LYS A 56 -2.24 -26.47 3.15
CA LYS A 56 -3.29 -27.50 3.15
C LYS A 56 -3.91 -27.69 4.51
N GLY A 57 -5.20 -27.95 4.51
CA GLY A 57 -5.93 -28.34 5.71
C GLY A 57 -5.71 -29.81 6.07
N ASN A 58 -6.22 -30.19 7.25
CA ASN A 58 -6.10 -31.56 7.77
C ASN A 58 -6.76 -32.62 6.88
N ASN A 59 -7.69 -32.22 5.99
CA ASN A 59 -8.35 -33.12 5.04
C ASN A 59 -7.92 -32.85 3.58
N ASN A 60 -6.72 -32.31 3.36
CA ASN A 60 -6.20 -31.92 2.05
C ASN A 60 -7.00 -30.81 1.34
N GLU A 61 -7.71 -29.96 2.09
CA GLU A 61 -8.27 -28.73 1.54
C GLU A 61 -7.15 -27.86 0.98
N ASP A 62 -7.38 -27.24 -0.18
CA ASP A 62 -6.50 -26.20 -0.70
C ASP A 62 -6.71 -24.92 0.12
N LEU A 63 -5.69 -24.51 0.86
CA LEU A 63 -5.68 -23.30 1.66
C LEU A 63 -4.70 -22.25 1.11
N THR A 64 -4.23 -22.42 -0.12
CA THR A 64 -3.41 -21.42 -0.80
C THR A 64 -4.19 -20.14 -1.07
N GLY A 65 -3.49 -19.01 -1.24
CA GLY A 65 -4.13 -17.71 -1.45
C GLY A 65 -4.26 -16.87 -0.19
N GLY A 66 -5.08 -15.82 -0.26
CA GLY A 66 -5.29 -14.88 0.85
C GLY A 66 -4.15 -13.87 1.02
N TRP A 67 -4.03 -13.32 2.23
CA TRP A 67 -3.05 -12.29 2.58
C TRP A 67 -2.37 -12.58 3.92
N TYR A 68 -1.08 -12.27 4.00
CA TYR A 68 -0.35 -12.25 5.28
C TYR A 68 -0.83 -11.10 6.18
N ASP A 69 -0.82 -11.33 7.49
CA ASP A 69 -1.10 -10.34 8.55
C ASP A 69 -0.07 -9.20 8.58
#